data_AF-A0A2E8UPK3-F1
#
_entry.id   AF-A0A2E8UPK3-F1
#
_cell.length_a   1.000
_cell.length_b   1.000
_cell.length_c   1.000
_cell.angle_alpha   90.00
_cell.angle_beta   90.00
_cell.angle_gamma   90.00
#
_symmetry.space_group_name_H-M   'P 1'
#
loop_
_entity.id
_entity.type
_entity.pdbx_description
1 polymer ?
#
loop_
_entity_poly.entity_id
_entity_poly.type
_entity_poly.pdbx_seq_one_letter_code
_entity_poly.pdbx_strand_id
1 'polypeptide(L)'
;EVKSLNNASQLAKGVIVHAIDNGDKFPEKWCDAILQDVGGPDVFISPNDVVQDDVKASSYAINAAVIGKSLDKVPPETVLIFECNLGWNGKGDLEQLLDRFPHHNVAIVTADGSARTVDVFEAETLLWDPESEKEK
;
A
#
# COMPACT_ATOMS: atom_id res chain seq x y z
N GLU A 1 -4.16 14.44 -5.82
CA GLU A 1 -3.88 14.15 -4.39
C GLU A 1 -5.09 13.52 -3.65
N VAL A 2 -6.17 14.25 -3.35
CA VAL A 2 -7.31 13.70 -2.53
C VAL A 2 -7.93 12.40 -3.07
N LYS A 3 -8.11 12.29 -4.39
CA LYS A 3 -8.67 11.06 -4.99
C LYS A 3 -7.73 9.86 -4.89
N SER A 4 -6.42 10.08 -5.00
CA SER A 4 -5.46 8.99 -4.85
C SER A 4 -5.41 8.47 -3.42
N LEU A 5 -5.45 9.39 -2.45
CA LEU A 5 -5.55 9.05 -1.04
C LEU A 5 -6.80 8.20 -0.74
N ASN A 6 -7.93 8.55 -1.34
CA ASN A 6 -9.17 7.81 -1.20
C ASN A 6 -9.10 6.41 -1.82
N ASN A 7 -8.43 6.27 -2.98
CA ASN A 7 -8.19 4.98 -3.61
C ASN A 7 -7.27 4.12 -2.74
N ALA A 8 -6.13 4.65 -2.29
CA ALA A 8 -5.22 3.97 -1.38
C ALA A 8 -5.92 3.50 -0.08
N SER A 9 -6.76 4.36 0.52
CA SER A 9 -7.53 4.01 1.71
C SER A 9 -8.52 2.87 1.45
N GLN A 10 -9.19 2.85 0.30
CA GLN A 10 -10.08 1.74 -0.08
C GLN A 10 -9.31 0.44 -0.30
N LEU A 11 -8.17 0.50 -0.98
CA LEU A 11 -7.31 -0.67 -1.21
C LEU A 11 -6.80 -1.25 0.11
N ALA A 12 -6.28 -0.40 1.01
CA ALA A 12 -5.81 -0.83 2.32
C ALA A 12 -6.91 -1.49 3.15
N LYS A 13 -8.12 -0.92 3.14
CA LYS A 13 -9.29 -1.54 3.80
C LYS A 13 -9.63 -2.89 3.19
N GLY A 14 -9.61 -3.02 1.87
CA GLY A 14 -9.79 -4.30 1.18
C GLY A 14 -8.77 -5.34 1.64
N VAL A 15 -7.49 -4.95 1.72
CA VAL A 15 -6.40 -5.84 2.18
C VAL A 15 -6.60 -6.26 3.64
N ILE A 16 -6.93 -5.32 4.53
CA ILE A 16 -7.17 -5.58 5.95
C ILE A 16 -8.36 -6.53 6.15
N VAL A 17 -9.49 -6.25 5.49
CA VAL A 17 -10.69 -7.11 5.56
C VAL A 17 -10.39 -8.50 4.99
N HIS A 18 -9.72 -8.58 3.85
CA HIS A 18 -9.34 -9.85 3.27
C HIS A 18 -8.44 -10.66 4.21
N ALA A 19 -7.46 -10.03 4.86
CA ALA A 19 -6.60 -10.69 5.84
C ALA A 19 -7.43 -11.24 7.01
N ILE A 20 -8.33 -10.44 7.58
CA ILE A 20 -9.23 -10.86 8.67
C ILE A 20 -10.05 -12.10 8.27
N ASP A 21 -10.57 -12.13 7.05
CA ASP A 21 -11.42 -13.21 6.57
C ASP A 21 -10.63 -14.47 6.14
N ASN A 22 -9.33 -14.35 5.83
CA ASN A 22 -8.52 -15.41 5.20
C ASN A 22 -7.31 -15.83 6.03
N GLY A 23 -7.47 -16.00 7.34
CA GLY A 23 -6.45 -16.57 8.21
C GLY A 23 -5.43 -15.55 8.74
N ASP A 24 -5.87 -14.30 8.84
CA ASP A 24 -5.21 -13.17 9.50
C ASP A 24 -3.87 -12.75 8.88
N LYS A 25 -3.61 -13.08 7.60
CA LYS A 25 -2.32 -12.80 6.94
C LYS A 25 -2.48 -11.89 5.73
N PHE A 26 -1.52 -10.98 5.57
CA PHE A 26 -1.46 -10.15 4.37
C PHE A 26 -1.13 -10.99 3.12
N PRO A 27 -1.97 -10.94 2.07
CA PRO A 27 -1.82 -11.78 0.89
C PRO A 27 -0.63 -11.33 0.01
N GLU A 28 0.13 -12.29 -0.52
CA GLU A 28 1.19 -11.98 -1.50
C GLU A 28 0.60 -11.43 -2.81
N LYS A 29 -0.54 -11.98 -3.25
CA LYS A 29 -1.28 -11.51 -4.42
C LYS A 29 -2.41 -10.56 -4.01
N TRP A 30 -2.04 -9.43 -3.42
CA TRP A 30 -2.97 -8.52 -2.77
C TRP A 30 -3.98 -7.87 -3.71
N CYS A 31 -3.60 -7.54 -4.96
CA CYS A 31 -4.55 -7.01 -5.93
C CYS A 31 -5.57 -8.08 -6.35
N ASP A 32 -5.12 -9.30 -6.62
CA ASP A 32 -6.03 -10.41 -6.95
C ASP A 32 -6.97 -10.74 -5.78
N ALA A 33 -6.44 -10.70 -4.56
CA ALA A 33 -7.17 -11.02 -3.33
C ALA A 33 -8.36 -10.08 -3.08
N ILE A 34 -8.20 -8.79 -3.35
CA ILE A 34 -9.19 -7.76 -3.01
C ILE A 34 -10.00 -7.29 -4.23
N LEU A 35 -9.70 -7.76 -5.44
CA LEU A 35 -10.32 -7.28 -6.69
C LEU A 35 -11.85 -7.39 -6.67
N GLN A 36 -12.41 -8.39 -5.98
CA GLN A 36 -13.85 -8.56 -5.83
C GLN A 36 -14.45 -7.75 -4.67
N ASP A 37 -13.62 -7.27 -3.75
CA ASP A 37 -14.02 -6.59 -2.52
C ASP A 37 -13.97 -5.06 -2.67
N VAL A 38 -13.12 -4.57 -3.58
CA VAL A 38 -13.00 -3.14 -3.89
C VAL A 38 -13.93 -2.77 -5.06
N GLY A 39 -14.39 -1.51 -5.10
CA GLY A 39 -15.46 -1.02 -5.98
C GLY A 39 -15.19 -1.02 -7.50
N GLY A 40 -14.27 -1.84 -7.99
CA GLY A 40 -13.90 -2.00 -9.40
C GLY A 40 -12.38 -1.84 -9.66
N PRO A 41 -11.88 -2.23 -10.84
CA PRO A 41 -10.47 -2.15 -11.19
C PRO A 41 -9.92 -0.71 -11.21
N ASP A 42 -10.78 0.29 -11.39
CA ASP A 42 -10.39 1.70 -11.45
C ASP A 42 -9.75 2.21 -10.15
N VAL A 43 -10.03 1.57 -9.00
CA VAL A 43 -9.45 1.97 -7.71
C VAL A 43 -7.97 1.63 -7.59
N PHE A 44 -7.45 0.69 -8.40
CA PHE A 44 -6.03 0.35 -8.45
C PHE A 44 -5.20 1.38 -9.20
N ILE A 45 -5.85 2.30 -9.89
CA ILE A 45 -5.20 3.33 -10.68
C ILE A 45 -5.26 4.66 -9.94
N SER A 46 -4.11 5.31 -9.77
CA SER A 46 -4.08 6.69 -9.27
C SER A 46 -4.54 7.62 -10.39
N PRO A 47 -5.43 8.59 -10.12
CA PRO A 47 -5.84 9.59 -11.12
C PRO A 47 -4.68 10.45 -11.63
N ASN A 48 -3.55 10.45 -10.91
CA ASN A 48 -2.32 11.15 -11.29
C ASN A 48 -1.43 10.32 -12.21
N ASP A 49 -1.71 9.01 -12.35
CA ASP A 49 -0.92 8.11 -13.19
C ASP A 49 -1.52 8.08 -14.59
N VAL A 50 -0.66 8.21 -15.60
CA VAL A 50 -1.06 8.12 -17.00
C VAL A 50 -1.02 6.64 -17.34
N VAL A 51 -2.11 5.92 -17.08
CA VAL A 51 -2.17 4.48 -17.33
C VAL A 51 -1.86 4.22 -18.79
N GLN A 52 -0.74 3.54 -19.05
CA GLN A 52 -0.51 2.87 -20.33
C GLN A 52 -1.52 1.72 -20.39
N ASP A 53 -2.20 1.54 -21.53
CA ASP A 53 -3.28 0.59 -21.88
C ASP A 53 -3.10 -0.89 -21.43
N ASP A 54 -2.82 -1.14 -20.16
CA ASP A 54 -2.56 -2.46 -19.60
C ASP A 54 -3.65 -2.80 -18.60
N VAL A 55 -4.37 -3.88 -18.92
CA VAL A 55 -5.61 -4.32 -18.24
C VAL A 55 -5.35 -4.74 -16.78
N LYS A 56 -4.09 -4.86 -16.37
CA LYS A 56 -3.66 -5.19 -15.00
C LYS A 56 -2.49 -4.32 -14.56
N ALA A 57 -2.73 -3.02 -14.40
CA ALA A 57 -1.81 -2.11 -13.75
C ALA A 57 -2.32 -1.72 -12.35
N SER A 58 -1.41 -1.44 -11.43
CA SER A 58 -1.69 -0.81 -10.15
C SER A 58 -0.70 0.33 -9.96
N SER A 59 -1.20 1.53 -9.66
CA SER A 59 -0.39 2.70 -9.29
C SER A 59 0.01 2.67 -7.80
N TYR A 60 -0.40 1.63 -7.08
CA TYR A 60 -0.11 1.42 -5.67
C TYR A 60 0.68 0.13 -5.49
N ALA A 61 1.44 0.09 -4.41
CA ALA A 61 2.16 -1.09 -3.96
C ALA A 61 1.82 -1.39 -2.49
N ILE A 62 2.00 -2.66 -2.12
CA ILE A 62 1.98 -3.10 -0.73
C ILE A 62 3.39 -3.12 -0.16
N ASN A 63 3.52 -2.85 1.13
CA ASN A 63 4.79 -2.96 1.81
C ASN A 63 5.26 -4.44 1.84
N ALA A 64 6.41 -4.71 1.22
CA ALA A 64 6.98 -6.04 1.13
C ALA A 64 7.23 -6.67 2.51
N ALA A 65 7.54 -5.85 3.52
CA ALA A 65 7.82 -6.32 4.87
C ALA A 65 6.56 -6.84 5.59
N VAL A 66 5.35 -6.47 5.19
CA VAL A 66 4.12 -6.97 5.84
C VAL A 66 3.60 -8.28 5.23
N ILE A 67 4.06 -8.64 4.03
CA ILE A 67 3.51 -9.77 3.28
C ILE A 67 3.68 -11.08 4.06
N GLY A 68 2.59 -11.84 4.17
CA GLY A 68 2.56 -13.11 4.90
C GLY A 68 2.63 -12.97 6.42
N LYS A 69 2.86 -11.77 6.97
CA LYS A 69 2.77 -11.50 8.41
C LYS A 69 1.30 -11.45 8.82
N SER A 70 1.07 -11.83 10.07
CA SER A 70 -0.27 -11.73 10.65
C SER A 70 -0.61 -10.30 11.03
N LEU A 71 -1.87 -9.90 10.91
CA LEU A 71 -2.32 -8.54 11.22
C LEU A 71 -2.04 -8.18 12.68
N ASP A 72 -2.19 -9.14 13.60
CA ASP A 72 -1.85 -8.98 15.03
C ASP A 72 -0.34 -8.85 15.31
N LYS A 73 0.52 -9.14 14.33
CA LYS A 73 1.99 -9.07 14.44
C LYS A 73 2.59 -7.84 13.76
N VAL A 74 1.78 -7.04 13.07
CA VAL A 74 2.22 -5.81 12.42
C VAL A 74 1.83 -4.62 13.29
N PRO A 75 2.78 -3.77 13.72
CA PRO A 75 2.47 -2.57 14.48
C PRO A 75 1.50 -1.65 13.70
N PRO A 76 0.50 -1.03 14.34
CA PRO A 76 -0.56 -0.29 13.67
C PRO A 76 -0.07 0.86 12.77
N GLU A 77 1.02 1.54 13.17
CA GLU A 77 1.67 2.61 12.42
C GLU A 77 2.58 2.16 11.27
N THR A 78 2.69 0.85 11.02
CA THR A 78 3.47 0.30 9.90
C THR A 78 2.83 0.69 8.57
N VAL A 79 3.62 1.16 7.61
CA VAL A 79 3.16 1.42 6.24
C VAL A 79 2.62 0.12 5.63
N LEU A 80 1.40 0.17 5.11
CA LEU A 80 0.72 -0.97 4.48
C LEU A 80 0.63 -0.80 2.97
N ILE A 81 -0.05 0.25 2.50
CA ILE A 81 -0.19 0.59 1.07
C ILE A 81 0.43 1.96 0.83
N PHE A 82 1.10 2.13 -0.31
CA PHE A 82 1.66 3.41 -0.74
C PHE A 82 1.55 3.58 -2.25
N GLU A 83 1.57 4.83 -2.73
CA GLU A 83 1.69 5.13 -4.15
C GLU A 83 3.06 4.71 -4.69
N CYS A 84 3.07 3.68 -5.52
CA CYS A 84 4.23 3.25 -6.30
C CYS A 84 3.75 2.34 -7.43
N ASN A 85 4.06 2.70 -8.68
CA ASN A 85 3.65 1.93 -9.85
C ASN A 85 4.63 0.77 -10.10
N LEU A 86 4.54 -0.26 -9.24
CA LEU A 86 5.27 -1.52 -9.36
C LEU A 86 4.45 -2.59 -10.12
N GLY A 87 3.31 -2.21 -10.71
CA GLY A 87 2.41 -3.09 -11.44
C GLY A 87 1.47 -3.91 -10.56
N TRP A 88 0.75 -4.85 -11.18
CA TRP A 88 -0.22 -5.71 -10.48
C TRP A 88 0.44 -6.61 -9.43
N ASN A 89 -0.11 -6.61 -8.22
CA ASN A 89 0.49 -7.21 -7.02
C ASN A 89 1.89 -6.66 -6.68
N GLY A 90 2.18 -5.42 -7.09
CA GLY A 90 3.43 -4.75 -6.78
C GLY A 90 3.68 -4.72 -5.27
N LYS A 91 4.90 -5.09 -4.87
CA LYS A 91 5.37 -5.05 -3.49
C LYS A 91 6.70 -4.30 -3.44
N GLY A 92 6.87 -3.47 -2.43
CA GLY A 92 8.09 -2.68 -2.30
C GLY A 92 8.26 -2.07 -0.92
N ASP A 93 9.18 -1.13 -0.83
CA ASP A 93 9.65 -0.47 0.36
C ASP A 93 9.89 1.03 0.10
N LEU A 94 10.49 1.70 1.08
CA LEU A 94 10.86 3.11 0.99
C LEU A 94 11.81 3.40 -0.19
N GLU A 95 12.75 2.51 -0.50
CA GLU A 95 13.73 2.74 -1.57
C GLU A 95 13.03 2.84 -2.92
N GLN A 96 12.11 1.92 -3.23
CA GLN A 96 11.37 1.98 -4.50
C GLN A 96 10.39 3.15 -4.56
N LEU A 97 9.84 3.60 -3.42
CA LEU A 97 9.05 4.83 -3.38
C LEU A 97 9.91 6.05 -3.75
N LEU A 98 11.09 6.19 -3.12
CA LEU A 98 11.97 7.33 -3.32
C LEU A 98 12.57 7.35 -4.74
N ASP A 99 12.89 6.20 -5.32
CA ASP A 99 13.35 6.10 -6.72
C ASP A 99 12.26 6.58 -7.69
N ARG A 100 11.00 6.19 -7.44
CA ARG A 100 9.89 6.52 -8.33
C ARG A 100 9.39 7.95 -8.20
N PHE A 101 9.40 8.49 -6.97
CA PHE A 101 8.77 9.76 -6.59
C PHE A 101 9.67 10.64 -5.71
N PRO A 102 10.88 11.03 -6.15
CA PRO A 102 11.87 11.70 -5.29
C PRO A 102 11.46 13.10 -4.81
N HIS A 103 10.45 13.73 -5.43
CA HIS A 103 10.02 15.10 -5.16
C HIS A 103 8.49 15.28 -5.14
N HIS A 104 7.73 14.19 -4.98
CA HIS A 104 6.28 14.23 -5.05
C HIS A 104 5.65 13.85 -3.71
N ASN A 105 4.52 14.48 -3.42
CA ASN A 105 3.64 14.02 -2.36
C ASN A 105 2.99 12.70 -2.77
N VAL A 106 2.98 11.75 -1.86
CA VAL A 106 2.49 10.38 -2.08
C VAL A 106 1.44 10.02 -1.05
N ALA A 107 0.40 9.29 -1.47
CA ALA A 107 -0.55 8.70 -0.55
C ALA A 107 0.06 7.47 0.12
N ILE A 108 0.00 7.44 1.45
CA ILE A 108 0.41 6.33 2.30
C ILE A 108 -0.75 5.95 3.23
N VAL A 109 -0.93 4.66 3.44
CA VAL A 109 -1.88 4.11 4.40
C VAL A 109 -1.16 3.14 5.33
N THR A 110 -1.35 3.30 6.62
CA THR A 110 -0.78 2.42 7.66
C THR A 110 -1.67 1.22 7.96
N ALA A 111 -1.15 0.24 8.70
CA ALA A 111 -1.83 -1.03 9.01
C ALA A 111 -3.12 -0.85 9.83
N ASP A 112 -3.25 0.25 10.58
CA ASP A 112 -4.48 0.67 11.25
C ASP A 112 -5.55 1.25 10.31
N GLY A 113 -5.22 1.45 9.03
CA GLY A 113 -6.08 2.05 8.03
C GLY A 113 -6.03 3.58 7.96
N SER A 114 -5.17 4.23 8.76
CA SER A 114 -4.96 5.69 8.71
C SER A 114 -4.27 6.07 7.39
N ALA A 115 -4.91 6.95 6.63
CA ALA A 115 -4.43 7.40 5.33
C ALA A 115 -3.97 8.86 5.39
N ARG A 116 -2.78 9.17 4.89
CA ARG A 116 -2.27 10.53 4.74
C ARG A 116 -1.49 10.71 3.44
N THR A 117 -1.46 11.94 2.95
CA THR A 117 -0.55 12.35 1.88
C THR A 117 0.68 12.96 2.54
N VAL A 118 1.86 12.48 2.18
CA VAL A 118 3.14 12.87 2.81
C VAL A 118 4.16 13.26 1.74
N ASP A 119 5.13 14.09 2.10
CA ASP A 119 6.32 14.29 1.27
C ASP A 119 7.37 13.19 1.55
N VAL A 120 8.46 13.19 0.77
CA VAL A 120 9.53 12.19 0.89
C VAL A 120 10.26 12.23 2.24
N PHE A 121 10.40 13.39 2.87
CA PHE A 121 11.06 13.50 4.17
C PHE A 121 10.21 12.90 5.28
N GLU A 122 8.90 13.16 5.25
CA GLU A 122 7.97 12.50 6.16
C GLU A 122 7.92 10.99 5.90
N ALA A 123 7.92 10.55 4.62
CA ALA A 123 7.95 9.13 4.26
C ALA A 123 9.14 8.39 4.87
N GLU A 124 10.34 8.99 4.91
CA GLU A 124 11.54 8.41 5.54
C GLU A 124 11.40 8.20 7.05
N THR A 125 10.52 8.95 7.72
CA THR A 125 10.31 8.83 9.18
C THR A 125 9.29 7.77 9.57
N LEU A 126 8.60 7.17 8.59
CA LEU A 126 7.54 6.20 8.85
C LEU A 126 8.10 4.81 9.15
N LEU A 127 7.28 4.00 9.82
CA LEU A 127 7.62 2.60 10.10
C LEU A 127 7.41 1.75 8.84
N TRP A 128 8.49 1.46 8.12
CA TRP A 128 8.48 0.59 6.93
C TRP A 128 8.75 -0.87 7.27
N ASP A 129 9.62 -1.16 8.22
CA ASP A 129 9.87 -2.53 8.65
C ASP A 129 9.30 -2.74 10.06
N PRO A 130 8.25 -3.58 10.22
CA PRO A 130 7.66 -3.87 11.52
C PRO A 130 8.63 -4.54 12.52
N GLU A 131 9.81 -5.00 12.08
CA GLU A 131 10.83 -5.59 12.94
C GLU A 131 11.95 -4.62 13.33
N SER A 132 12.05 -3.46 12.68
CA SER A 132 13.05 -2.44 13.00
C SER A 132 12.94 -1.88 14.42
N GLU A 133 11.75 -1.96 15.04
CA GLU A 133 11.54 -1.57 16.44
C GLU A 133 11.97 -2.65 17.46
N LYS A 134 12.11 -3.92 17.05
CA LYS A 134 12.53 -5.00 17.97
C LYS A 134 14.01 -4.95 18.32
N GLU A 135 14.79 -4.13 17.62
CA GLU A 135 16.24 -4.00 17.78
C GLU A 135 16.67 -2.74 18.59
N LYS A 136 15.73 -1.96 19.14
CA LYS A 136 16.00 -0.86 20.07
C LYS A 136 15.67 -1.22 21.51
#